data_AF-A0A937CCB9-F1
#
_entry.id   AF-A0A937CCB9-F1
#
_cell.length_a   1.000
_cell.length_b   1.000
_cell.length_c   1.000
_cell.angle_alpha   90.00
_cell.angle_beta   90.00
_cell.angle_gamma   90.00
#
_symmetry.space_group_name_H-M   'P 1'
#
loop_
_entity.id
_entity.type
_entity.pdbx_description
1 polymer ?
#
loop_
_entity_poly.entity_id
_entity_poly.type
_entity_poly.pdbx_seq_one_letter_code
_entity_poly.pdbx_strand_id
1 'polypeptide(L)'
;MKKAENDDLINFETLNPKMLPLNELNISADPIYTPYRGYRLLEYLSKNEDLKEELVKYFESTYSVTYDYFVYETLGMYLANKSENSLFDFYYIVKNRSTGLFEKLSQVYKSTDIPKLLSIKKYPFYKSKDNTYILTDNTLLLEKTYTQFINDFWFDWIKKLTSPDGKYKIDIKKYKSIIGYFLNHM
;
A
#
# COMPACT_ATOMS: atom_id res chain seq x y z
N MET A 1 -35.07 36.47 -9.42
CA MET A 1 -34.57 35.91 -8.15
C MET A 1 -34.25 34.44 -8.38
N LYS A 2 -32.96 34.07 -8.41
CA LYS A 2 -32.50 32.69 -8.58
C LYS A 2 -32.51 31.98 -7.22
N LYS A 3 -33.07 30.77 -7.19
CA LYS A 3 -32.99 29.82 -6.07
C LYS A 3 -31.52 29.57 -5.72
N ALA A 4 -31.17 29.76 -4.45
CA ALA A 4 -29.95 29.18 -3.88
C ALA A 4 -30.24 27.70 -3.66
N GLU A 5 -29.53 26.83 -4.37
CA GLU A 5 -29.43 25.42 -4.01
C GLU A 5 -28.57 25.33 -2.74
N ASN A 6 -29.14 24.75 -1.69
CA ASN A 6 -28.39 24.35 -0.50
C ASN A 6 -27.33 23.34 -0.95
N ASP A 7 -26.08 23.77 -1.04
CA ASP A 7 -24.94 22.88 -0.97
C ASP A 7 -25.00 22.20 0.40
N ASP A 8 -25.51 20.96 0.42
CA ASP A 8 -25.41 20.09 1.58
C ASP A 8 -23.92 19.94 1.91
N LEU A 9 -23.47 20.68 2.92
CA LEU A 9 -22.14 20.59 3.50
C LEU A 9 -21.93 19.16 3.98
N ILE A 10 -21.21 18.37 3.17
CA ILE A 10 -20.81 17.00 3.48
C ILE A 10 -19.98 17.04 4.78
N ASN A 11 -20.63 16.72 5.89
CA ASN A 11 -20.04 16.63 7.22
C ASN A 11 -19.64 15.18 7.54
N PHE A 12 -18.79 14.98 8.54
CA PHE A 12 -18.32 13.64 8.94
C PHE A 12 -19.47 12.67 9.24
N GLU A 13 -20.59 13.17 9.77
CA GLU A 13 -21.76 12.35 10.07
C GLU A 13 -22.52 11.87 8.83
N THR A 14 -22.53 12.62 7.72
CA THR A 14 -23.14 12.18 6.45
C THR A 14 -22.25 11.22 5.66
N LEU A 15 -20.97 11.12 6.01
CA LEU A 15 -19.99 10.22 5.37
C LEU A 15 -19.92 8.84 6.03
N ASN A 16 -20.11 8.78 7.35
CA ASN A 16 -20.01 7.54 8.12
C ASN A 16 -20.90 6.39 7.59
N PRO A 17 -22.17 6.63 7.19
CA PRO A 17 -23.04 5.57 6.67
C PRO A 17 -22.60 5.03 5.30
N LYS A 18 -21.89 5.83 4.50
CA LYS A 18 -21.36 5.41 3.19
C LYS A 18 -20.06 4.61 3.31
N MET A 19 -19.35 4.73 4.44
CA MET A 19 -18.15 3.94 4.72
C MET A 19 -18.46 2.53 5.25
N LEU A 20 -19.62 2.34 5.90
CA LEU A 20 -20.08 1.03 6.40
C LEU A 20 -20.09 -0.06 5.31
N PRO A 21 -20.76 0.12 4.14
CA PRO A 21 -20.78 -0.92 3.11
C PRO A 21 -19.42 -1.13 2.43
N LEU A 22 -18.54 -0.11 2.41
CA LEU A 22 -17.16 -0.25 1.90
C LEU A 22 -16.28 -1.09 2.84
N ASN A 23 -16.52 -1.02 4.15
CA ASN A 23 -15.88 -1.87 5.13
C ASN A 23 -16.47 -3.30 5.15
N GLU A 24 -17.76 -3.47 4.83
CA GLU A 24 -18.41 -4.79 4.76
C GLU A 24 -18.02 -5.61 3.52
N LEU A 25 -17.68 -4.95 2.39
CA LEU A 25 -17.14 -5.60 1.19
C LEU A 25 -15.64 -5.97 1.32
N ASN A 26 -15.02 -5.62 2.44
CA ASN A 26 -13.63 -5.94 2.70
C ASN A 26 -13.54 -7.43 3.03
N ILE A 27 -13.36 -8.27 2.00
CA ILE A 27 -13.01 -9.69 2.17
C ILE A 27 -11.80 -9.68 3.10
N SER A 28 -11.99 -10.15 4.34
CA SER A 28 -10.97 -10.06 5.37
C SER A 28 -9.67 -10.63 4.82
N ALA A 29 -8.68 -9.76 4.60
CA ALA A 29 -7.35 -10.20 4.20
C ALA A 29 -6.89 -11.18 5.27
N ASP A 30 -6.72 -12.44 4.90
CA ASP A 30 -6.22 -13.44 5.84
C ASP A 30 -4.83 -12.96 6.29
N PRO A 31 -4.63 -12.71 7.59
CA PRO A 31 -3.47 -12.01 8.09
C PRO A 31 -2.18 -12.82 7.98
N ILE A 32 -2.29 -14.12 7.72
CA ILE A 32 -1.16 -15.01 7.53
C ILE A 32 -0.99 -15.31 6.04
N TYR A 33 -2.09 -15.69 5.37
CA TYR A 33 -2.05 -16.11 3.97
C TYR A 33 -1.76 -14.94 3.02
N THR A 34 -2.26 -13.73 3.28
CA THR A 34 -2.02 -12.57 2.40
C THR A 34 -0.53 -12.18 2.36
N PRO A 35 0.17 -12.04 3.50
CA PRO A 35 1.61 -11.79 3.51
C PRO A 35 2.42 -12.97 2.98
N TYR A 36 2.03 -14.21 3.30
CA TYR A 36 2.70 -15.39 2.75
C TYR A 36 2.60 -15.42 1.22
N ARG A 37 1.41 -15.24 0.66
CA ARG A 37 1.18 -15.18 -0.79
C ARG A 37 1.95 -14.02 -1.42
N GLY A 38 1.98 -12.87 -0.76
CA GLY A 38 2.81 -11.72 -1.12
C GLY A 38 4.30 -12.08 -1.20
N TYR A 39 4.83 -12.73 -0.18
CA TYR A 39 6.21 -13.19 -0.16
C TYR A 39 6.52 -14.14 -1.31
N ARG A 40 5.67 -15.14 -1.55
CA ARG A 40 5.81 -16.08 -2.67
C ARG A 40 5.77 -15.37 -4.03
N LEU A 41 4.95 -14.33 -4.18
CA LEU A 41 4.93 -13.50 -5.38
C LEU A 41 6.27 -12.80 -5.58
N LEU A 42 6.77 -12.15 -4.53
CA LEU A 42 8.06 -11.45 -4.57
C LEU A 42 9.21 -12.41 -4.91
N GLU A 43 9.20 -13.62 -4.35
CA GLU A 43 10.18 -14.67 -4.68
C GLU A 43 10.08 -15.15 -6.14
N TYR A 44 8.86 -15.25 -6.68
CA TYR A 44 8.65 -15.57 -8.09
C TYR A 44 9.17 -14.45 -9.00
N LEU A 45 8.86 -13.19 -8.66
CA LEU A 45 9.30 -12.02 -9.42
C LEU A 45 10.81 -11.81 -9.36
N SER A 46 11.46 -12.14 -8.25
CA SER A 46 12.93 -12.06 -8.11
C SER A 46 13.68 -13.05 -8.98
N LYS A 47 13.00 -14.11 -9.44
CA LYS A 47 13.53 -15.11 -10.39
C LYS A 47 13.15 -14.80 -11.85
N ASN A 48 12.24 -13.85 -12.09
CA ASN A 48 11.82 -13.48 -13.43
C ASN A 48 12.86 -12.58 -14.12
N GLU A 49 13.27 -12.92 -15.33
CA GLU A 49 14.34 -12.21 -16.05
C GLU A 49 14.03 -10.74 -16.31
N ASP A 50 12.77 -10.40 -16.58
CA ASP A 50 12.35 -9.04 -16.91
C ASP A 50 12.17 -8.15 -15.68
N LEU A 51 11.77 -8.74 -14.55
CA LEU A 51 11.33 -8.01 -13.36
C LEU A 51 12.30 -8.06 -12.18
N LYS A 52 13.24 -9.00 -12.14
CA LYS A 52 14.13 -9.19 -10.97
C LYS A 52 14.88 -7.92 -10.57
N GLU A 53 15.48 -7.22 -11.53
CA GLU A 53 16.27 -6.01 -11.25
C GLU A 53 15.37 -4.84 -10.86
N GLU A 54 14.22 -4.73 -11.51
CA GLU A 54 13.26 -3.67 -11.23
C GLU A 54 12.59 -3.85 -9.87
N LEU A 55 12.40 -5.10 -9.43
CA LEU A 55 11.89 -5.42 -8.10
C LEU A 55 12.85 -4.92 -7.02
N VAL A 56 14.15 -5.25 -7.13
CA VAL A 56 15.17 -4.81 -6.18
C VAL A 56 15.21 -3.28 -6.12
N LYS A 57 15.34 -2.63 -7.29
CA LYS A 57 15.38 -1.16 -7.38
C LYS A 57 14.12 -0.51 -6.83
N TYR A 58 12.95 -1.10 -7.06
CA TYR A 58 11.69 -0.59 -6.53
C TYR A 58 11.69 -0.57 -5.02
N PHE A 59 12.05 -1.67 -4.35
CA PHE A 59 12.04 -1.73 -2.88
C PHE A 59 13.11 -0.83 -2.26
N GLU A 60 14.30 -0.79 -2.83
CA GLU A 60 15.38 0.09 -2.36
C GLU A 60 15.02 1.58 -2.54
N SER A 61 14.47 1.95 -3.70
CA SER A 61 14.16 3.35 -4.00
C SER A 61 12.87 3.83 -3.32
N THR A 62 11.89 2.96 -3.17
CA THR A 62 10.55 3.32 -2.68
C THR A 62 10.45 3.22 -1.17
N TYR A 63 11.05 2.19 -0.57
CA TYR A 63 10.92 1.88 0.84
C TYR A 63 12.26 1.89 1.60
N SER A 64 13.39 2.06 0.90
CA SER A 64 14.74 2.02 1.50
C SER A 64 15.07 0.71 2.21
N VAL A 65 14.46 -0.39 1.77
CA VAL A 65 14.63 -1.74 2.34
C VAL A 65 14.60 -2.80 1.23
N THR A 66 15.02 -4.02 1.53
CA THR A 66 14.81 -5.19 0.66
C THR A 66 13.37 -5.71 0.76
N TYR A 67 12.88 -6.45 -0.24
CA TYR A 67 11.53 -7.02 -0.18
C TYR A 67 11.34 -8.01 0.99
N ASP A 68 12.36 -8.80 1.36
CA ASP A 68 12.28 -9.72 2.50
C ASP A 68 12.05 -8.96 3.81
N TYR A 69 12.87 -7.92 4.04
CA TYR A 69 12.72 -7.03 5.19
C TYR A 69 11.39 -6.29 5.19
N PHE A 70 10.90 -5.85 4.02
CA PHE A 70 9.60 -5.22 3.90
C PHE A 70 8.47 -6.13 4.40
N VAL A 71 8.43 -7.39 3.95
CA VAL A 71 7.41 -8.36 4.39
C VAL A 71 7.57 -8.68 5.89
N TYR A 72 8.80 -8.91 6.35
CA TYR A 72 9.10 -9.18 7.76
C TYR A 72 8.62 -8.04 8.66
N GLU A 73 9.01 -6.80 8.36
CA GLU A 73 8.64 -5.65 9.16
C GLU A 73 7.13 -5.40 9.11
N THR A 74 6.48 -5.60 7.95
CA THR A 74 5.02 -5.44 7.81
C THR A 74 4.25 -6.44 8.67
N LEU A 75 4.68 -7.71 8.70
CA LEU A 75 4.13 -8.72 9.58
C LEU A 75 4.42 -8.43 11.05
N GLY A 76 5.64 -8.00 11.37
CA GLY A 76 6.04 -7.59 12.71
C GLY A 76 5.18 -6.46 13.23
N MET A 77 4.95 -5.43 12.41
CA MET A 77 4.04 -4.34 12.69
C MET A 77 2.63 -4.88 12.97
N TYR A 78 2.09 -5.77 12.14
CA TYR A 78 0.75 -6.32 12.37
C TYR A 78 0.62 -7.13 13.67
N LEU A 79 1.58 -8.03 13.94
CA LEU A 79 1.52 -9.00 15.04
C LEU A 79 1.97 -8.42 16.40
N ALA A 80 2.95 -7.51 16.39
CA ALA A 80 3.61 -6.99 17.59
C ALA A 80 3.13 -5.60 18.01
N ASN A 81 1.86 -5.27 17.74
CA ASN A 81 1.21 -4.00 18.09
C ASN A 81 0.93 -3.80 19.60
N LYS A 82 1.59 -4.54 20.50
CA LYS A 82 1.31 -4.48 21.94
C LYS A 82 2.32 -3.61 22.65
N SER A 83 1.84 -2.53 23.24
CA SER A 83 2.60 -1.69 24.15
C SER A 83 2.22 -1.97 25.61
N GLU A 84 3.06 -1.57 26.56
CA GLU A 84 2.76 -1.74 28.00
C GLU A 84 1.48 -0.98 28.41
N ASN A 85 1.13 0.08 27.69
CA ASN A 85 -0.10 0.81 27.85
C ASN A 85 -0.88 0.78 26.54
N SER A 86 -1.97 0.02 26.51
CA SER A 86 -2.80 -0.23 25.32
C SER A 86 -3.29 1.02 24.57
N LEU A 87 -3.24 2.21 25.19
CA LEU A 87 -3.49 3.49 24.50
C LEU A 87 -2.43 3.83 23.44
N PHE A 88 -1.26 3.21 23.51
CA PHE A 88 -0.16 3.36 22.54
C PHE A 88 -0.02 2.15 21.62
N ASP A 89 -0.97 1.22 21.63
CA ASP A 89 -1.02 0.21 20.60
C ASP A 89 -1.10 0.91 19.24
N PHE A 90 -0.44 0.35 18.22
CA PHE A 90 -0.33 0.95 16.88
C PHE A 90 0.47 2.27 16.79
N TYR A 91 1.17 2.66 17.85
CA TYR A 91 2.06 3.83 17.87
C TYR A 91 3.53 3.42 17.74
N TYR A 92 4.25 4.04 16.79
CA TYR A 92 5.60 3.65 16.41
C TYR A 92 6.57 4.82 16.49
N ILE A 93 7.66 4.65 17.24
CA ILE A 93 8.82 5.54 17.26
C ILE A 93 9.99 4.84 16.54
N VAL A 94 10.34 5.33 15.35
CA VAL A 94 11.28 4.65 14.46
C VAL A 94 12.68 5.26 14.58
N LYS A 95 13.69 4.44 14.88
CA LYS A 95 15.02 4.94 15.24
C LYS A 95 16.06 5.00 14.12
N ASN A 96 15.87 4.39 12.94
CA ASN A 96 16.59 4.73 11.68
C ASN A 96 16.36 3.72 10.54
N ARG A 97 16.48 2.40 10.77
CA ARG A 97 16.52 1.40 9.67
C ARG A 97 15.21 1.34 8.87
N SER A 98 14.08 1.51 9.53
CA SER A 98 12.74 1.46 8.91
C SER A 98 12.19 2.85 8.55
N THR A 99 12.95 3.93 8.73
CA THR A 99 12.41 5.29 8.54
C THR A 99 11.89 5.51 7.11
N GLY A 100 12.63 5.08 6.08
CA GLY A 100 12.17 5.19 4.68
C GLY A 100 10.86 4.42 4.41
N LEU A 101 10.72 3.24 5.01
CA LEU A 101 9.50 2.43 4.93
C LEU A 101 8.31 3.16 5.55
N PHE A 102 8.45 3.67 6.78
CA PHE A 102 7.37 4.38 7.48
C PHE A 102 7.02 5.71 6.82
N GLU A 103 8.01 6.47 6.33
CA GLU A 103 7.76 7.68 5.52
C GLU A 103 6.95 7.35 4.27
N LYS A 104 7.33 6.29 3.54
CA LYS A 104 6.60 5.90 2.34
C LYS A 104 5.18 5.43 2.66
N LEU A 105 5.00 4.67 3.73
CA LEU A 105 3.70 4.17 4.17
C LEU A 105 2.83 5.21 4.90
N SER A 106 3.32 6.45 5.05
CA SER A 106 2.58 7.57 5.67
C SER A 106 2.34 8.76 4.74
N GLN A 107 2.60 8.60 3.43
CA GLN A 107 2.41 9.67 2.47
C GLN A 107 0.94 10.14 2.42
N VAL A 108 0.74 11.45 2.33
CA VAL A 108 -0.60 12.03 2.14
C VAL A 108 -0.82 12.28 0.66
N TYR A 109 -1.84 11.66 0.08
CA TYR A 109 -2.24 11.97 -1.29
C TYR A 109 -3.05 13.27 -1.29
N LYS A 110 -2.49 14.35 -1.86
CA LYS A 110 -3.18 15.63 -2.00
C LYS A 110 -4.09 15.56 -3.23
N SER A 111 -5.41 15.59 -3.03
CA SER A 111 -6.40 15.76 -4.08
C SER A 111 -7.30 16.94 -3.74
N THR A 112 -7.69 17.72 -4.75
CA THR A 112 -8.66 18.82 -4.61
C THR A 112 -10.11 18.34 -4.65
N ASP A 113 -10.33 17.08 -5.03
CA ASP A 113 -11.64 16.44 -5.12
C ASP A 113 -11.90 15.62 -3.84
N ILE A 114 -12.51 16.27 -2.85
CA ILE A 114 -12.76 15.74 -1.49
C ILE A 114 -13.55 14.41 -1.51
N PRO A 115 -14.60 14.25 -2.33
CA PRO A 115 -15.27 12.95 -2.49
C PRO A 115 -14.36 11.80 -2.96
N LYS A 116 -13.33 12.09 -3.77
CA LYS A 116 -12.33 11.09 -4.19
C LYS A 116 -11.29 10.79 -3.11
N LEU A 117 -11.07 11.70 -2.16
CA LEU A 117 -10.14 11.47 -1.04
C LEU A 117 -10.68 10.40 -0.07
N LEU A 118 -11.99 10.39 0.15
CA LEU A 118 -12.65 9.42 1.05
C LEU A 118 -12.62 7.98 0.51
N SER A 119 -12.41 7.82 -0.79
CA SER A 119 -12.40 6.51 -1.47
C SER A 119 -11.00 5.96 -1.76
N ILE A 120 -9.92 6.71 -1.51
CA ILE A 120 -8.55 6.25 -1.82
C ILE A 120 -7.70 6.25 -0.54
N LYS A 121 -7.89 5.23 0.29
CA LYS A 121 -6.97 4.92 1.39
C LYS A 121 -5.75 4.19 0.81
N LYS A 122 -4.71 4.94 0.41
CA LYS A 122 -3.49 4.37 -0.22
C LYS A 122 -2.41 3.97 0.80
N TYR A 123 -2.40 4.55 2.00
CA TYR A 123 -1.29 4.43 2.94
C TYR A 123 -1.79 4.09 4.35
N PRO A 124 -1.20 3.09 5.04
CA PRO A 124 -1.72 2.61 6.32
C PRO A 124 -1.30 3.44 7.52
N PHE A 125 -0.28 4.30 7.41
CA PHE A 125 0.20 5.13 8.53
C PHE A 125 -0.19 6.60 8.41
N TYR A 126 -0.36 7.23 9.56
CA TYR A 126 -0.35 8.68 9.72
C TYR A 126 0.94 9.10 10.43
N LYS A 127 1.70 10.04 9.83
CA LYS A 127 2.86 10.65 10.49
C LYS A 127 2.40 11.77 11.41
N SER A 128 2.57 11.58 12.72
CA SER A 128 2.15 12.56 13.73
C SER A 128 3.26 13.59 14.00
N LYS A 129 4.51 13.13 14.13
CA LYS A 129 5.71 13.94 14.38
C LYS A 129 6.91 13.29 13.70
N ASP A 130 8.07 13.93 13.78
CA ASP A 130 9.31 13.32 13.27
C ASP A 130 9.53 11.93 13.88
N ASN A 131 9.76 10.96 13.00
CA ASN A 131 9.96 9.55 13.33
C ASN A 131 8.83 8.89 14.14
N THR A 132 7.64 9.49 14.15
CA THR A 132 6.51 9.07 14.96
C THR A 132 5.30 8.81 14.07
N TYR A 133 4.82 7.57 14.07
CA TYR A 133 3.78 7.10 13.16
C TYR A 133 2.67 6.36 13.91
N ILE A 134 1.44 6.50 13.42
CA ILE A 134 0.26 5.84 13.95
C ILE A 134 -0.29 4.95 12.84
N LEU A 135 -0.44 3.66 13.11
CA LEU A 135 -1.07 2.73 12.17
C LEU A 135 -2.59 2.93 12.23
N THR A 136 -3.16 3.30 11.09
CA THR A 136 -4.59 3.65 10.93
C THR A 136 -5.40 2.57 10.20
N ASP A 137 -4.72 1.57 9.65
CA ASP A 137 -5.32 0.48 8.90
C ASP A 137 -4.44 -0.76 8.87
N ASN A 138 -4.77 -1.73 9.71
CA ASN A 138 -4.06 -3.00 9.78
C ASN A 138 -4.29 -3.86 8.54
N THR A 139 -5.47 -3.78 7.91
CA THR A 139 -5.80 -4.58 6.73
C THR A 139 -5.03 -4.06 5.53
N LEU A 140 -5.07 -2.75 5.29
CA LEU A 140 -4.33 -2.11 4.20
C LEU A 140 -2.82 -2.33 4.34
N LEU A 141 -2.29 -2.36 5.58
CA LEU A 141 -0.90 -2.69 5.84
C LEU A 141 -0.54 -4.08 5.29
N LEU A 142 -1.41 -5.08 5.49
CA LEU A 142 -1.21 -6.41 4.94
C LEU A 142 -1.41 -6.44 3.42
N GLU A 143 -2.39 -5.70 2.88
CA GLU A 143 -2.58 -5.64 1.43
C GLU A 143 -1.37 -5.06 0.69
N LYS A 144 -0.56 -4.21 1.36
CA LYS A 144 0.71 -3.71 0.83
C LYS A 144 1.73 -4.79 0.53
N THR A 145 1.59 -6.00 1.07
CA THR A 145 2.47 -7.12 0.70
C THR A 145 2.02 -7.84 -0.57
N TYR A 146 0.78 -7.63 -1.03
CA TYR A 146 0.22 -8.41 -2.13
C TYR A 146 -0.62 -7.58 -3.11
N THR A 147 -1.93 -7.40 -2.86
CA THR A 147 -2.85 -6.77 -3.81
C THR A 147 -2.46 -5.33 -4.14
N GLN A 148 -2.10 -4.54 -3.13
CA GLN A 148 -1.65 -3.16 -3.34
C GLN A 148 -0.25 -3.13 -3.95
N PHE A 149 0.64 -4.07 -3.58
CA PHE A 149 1.97 -4.18 -4.20
C PHE A 149 1.87 -4.39 -5.72
N ILE A 150 1.02 -5.31 -6.20
CA ILE A 150 0.86 -5.58 -7.63
C ILE A 150 0.47 -4.29 -8.39
N ASN A 151 -0.40 -3.48 -7.80
CA ASN A 151 -0.83 -2.21 -8.39
C ASN A 151 0.24 -1.14 -8.30
N ASP A 152 0.82 -0.92 -7.11
CA ASP A 152 1.84 0.10 -6.89
C ASP A 152 3.09 -0.18 -7.74
N PHE A 153 3.54 -1.44 -7.82
CA PHE A 153 4.68 -1.81 -8.64
C PHE A 153 4.44 -1.54 -10.14
N TRP A 154 3.22 -1.77 -10.62
CA TRP A 154 2.87 -1.40 -11.99
C TRP A 154 2.81 0.11 -12.20
N PHE A 155 1.94 0.81 -11.47
CA PHE A 155 1.61 2.21 -11.72
C PHE A 155 2.72 3.17 -11.29
N ASP A 156 3.37 2.89 -10.17
CA ASP A 156 4.37 3.78 -9.59
C ASP A 156 5.79 3.49 -10.11
N TRP A 157 6.05 2.29 -10.65
CA TRP A 157 7.38 1.88 -11.11
C TRP A 157 7.41 1.43 -12.57
N ILE A 158 6.90 0.22 -12.89
CA ILE A 158 7.10 -0.44 -14.19
C ILE A 158 6.60 0.41 -15.36
N LYS A 159 5.41 1.02 -15.23
CA LYS A 159 4.82 1.87 -16.27
C LYS A 159 5.71 3.06 -16.66
N LYS A 160 6.60 3.51 -15.78
CA LYS A 160 7.49 4.65 -16.04
C LYS A 160 8.78 4.26 -16.76
N LEU A 161 9.05 2.96 -16.88
CA LEU A 161 10.26 2.46 -17.54
C LEU A 161 10.06 2.49 -19.06
N THR A 162 10.82 3.36 -19.72
CA THR A 162 10.87 3.46 -21.18
C THR A 162 12.21 2.97 -21.72
N SER A 163 12.16 2.21 -22.81
CA SER A 163 13.33 1.86 -23.63
C SER A 163 13.89 3.10 -24.34
N PRO A 164 15.14 3.05 -24.83
CA PRO A 164 15.77 4.14 -25.60
C PRO A 164 14.91 4.62 -26.78
N ASP A 165 14.11 3.73 -27.34
CA ASP A 165 13.22 3.97 -28.48
C ASP A 165 11.89 4.66 -28.08
N GLY A 166 11.74 5.08 -26.82
CA GLY A 166 10.56 5.74 -26.29
C GLY A 166 9.35 4.82 -26.01
N LYS A 167 9.49 3.51 -26.28
CA LYS A 167 8.46 2.49 -25.95
C LYS A 167 8.59 2.04 -24.51
N TYR A 168 7.50 1.56 -23.90
CA TYR A 168 7.57 0.94 -22.57
C TYR A 168 8.52 -0.27 -22.58
N LYS A 169 9.44 -0.33 -21.60
CA LYS A 169 10.36 -1.45 -21.41
C LYS A 169 9.57 -2.76 -21.18
N ILE A 170 8.47 -2.66 -20.45
CA ILE A 170 7.53 -3.75 -20.16
C ILE A 170 6.11 -3.26 -20.41
N ASP A 171 5.40 -3.90 -21.35
CA ASP A 171 3.99 -3.61 -21.60
C ASP A 171 3.07 -4.21 -20.52
N ILE A 172 1.90 -3.58 -20.32
CA ILE A 172 0.90 -4.01 -19.36
C ILE A 172 0.41 -5.44 -19.62
N LYS A 173 0.35 -5.87 -20.89
CA LYS A 173 -0.06 -7.24 -21.23
C LYS A 173 0.97 -8.24 -20.71
N LYS A 174 2.26 -7.94 -20.88
CA LYS A 174 3.36 -8.77 -20.39
C LYS A 174 3.36 -8.82 -18.87
N TYR A 175 3.23 -7.67 -18.20
CA TYR A 175 3.13 -7.60 -16.74
C TYR A 175 1.96 -8.44 -16.21
N LYS A 176 0.75 -8.24 -16.76
CA LYS A 176 -0.44 -9.01 -16.38
C LYS A 176 -0.29 -10.51 -16.65
N SER A 177 0.40 -10.89 -17.73
CA SER A 177 0.70 -12.30 -18.02
C SER A 177 1.61 -12.91 -16.97
N ILE A 178 2.69 -12.22 -16.56
CA ILE A 178 3.62 -12.70 -15.53
C ILE A 178 2.89 -12.89 -14.19
N ILE A 179 2.08 -11.91 -13.77
CA ILE A 179 1.28 -12.00 -12.54
C ILE A 179 0.22 -13.11 -12.68
N GLY A 180 -0.50 -13.16 -13.81
CA GLY A 180 -1.53 -14.16 -14.08
C GLY A 180 -1.00 -15.59 -14.07
N TYR A 181 0.21 -15.82 -14.58
CA TYR A 181 0.87 -17.13 -14.52
C TYR A 181 1.05 -17.58 -13.07
N PHE A 182 1.57 -16.69 -12.22
CA PHE A 182 1.72 -16.96 -10.80
C PHE A 182 0.38 -17.27 -10.12
N LEU A 183 -0.68 -16.51 -10.43
CA LEU A 183 -2.02 -16.72 -9.86
C LEU A 183 -2.61 -18.10 -10.18
N ASN A 184 -2.25 -18.68 -11.32
CA ASN A 184 -2.78 -19.97 -11.76
C ASN A 184 -1.98 -21.19 -11.25
N HIS A 185 -0.78 -20.98 -10.71
CA HIS A 185 0.15 -22.05 -10.34
C HIS A 185 0.49 -22.07 -8.84
N MET A 186 -0.23 -21.31 -8.02
CA MET A 186 -0.06 -21.26 -6.56
C MET A 186 -1.42 -21.30 -5.87
#